data_AF-A0A6J4FKN2-F1
#
_entry.id   AF-A0A6J4FKN2-F1
#
_cell.length_a   1.000
_cell.length_b   1.000
_cell.length_c   1.000
_cell.angle_alpha   90.00
_cell.angle_beta   90.00
_cell.angle_gamma   90.00
#
_symmetry.space_group_name_H-M   'P 1'
#
loop_
_entity.id
_entity.type
_entity.pdbx_description
1 polymer ?
#
loop_
_entity_poly.entity_id
_entity_poly.type
_entity_poly.pdbx_seq_one_letter_code
_entity_poly.pdbx_strand_id
1 'polypeptide(L)'
;MLTRLFLLVTALFALALPPGPAEAQQAKRQFIRDAEVENTIRTFGAPIFQAAGLDPSAIRILLINDSALNAFVAGGQNMFINTGLIVRSEHPGQLLGVMAHETGHIAGGHLIRNSDAMSSASTEAILAMLLGAAAGAATGRGDAAAAVMLGGQDMAMRNLLAFSRSQEQQADQMAMRFLDDSRLSGRGLLEFFEILGDQEMLVSARQDPYVRTHPLTRHRVAFVREQVDRSPHRDAPWPAEWVEMHRRIKAKLFAFIEPPIRTMQRYKDTDASIEARYARAVALYRQPDIEGALGLIDGLIRDRPQDPYFHELKGQMLFENGRGGEAIAPYRTAVDLLPDSALLRIGLGQALIETEDPAQLEEAANHLGRAVRLEPEDRFAWHQLAIAWGRNGKEGLASYALAEYFLLGGKLPEANFHANKAEQSLGKQGAIWLRLQDIKERASQVKAAKDRNGRW
;
A
#
# COMPACT_ATOMS: atom_id res chain seq x y z
N MET A 1 -49.80 19.75 -50.68
CA MET A 1 -49.92 18.36 -50.20
C MET A 1 -48.74 17.54 -50.68
N LEU A 2 -47.59 17.75 -50.04
CA LEU A 2 -46.38 16.90 -50.10
C LEU A 2 -45.74 17.04 -48.70
N THR A 3 -46.44 16.56 -47.66
CA THR A 3 -46.03 15.37 -46.88
C THR A 3 -44.58 15.50 -46.42
N ARG A 4 -44.32 16.05 -45.22
CA ARG A 4 -44.38 15.28 -43.96
C ARG A 4 -43.66 13.92 -44.09
N LEU A 5 -42.37 13.94 -44.45
CA LEU A 5 -41.50 12.77 -44.31
C LEU A 5 -40.01 13.17 -44.27
N PHE A 6 -39.65 14.18 -43.48
CA PHE A 6 -38.22 14.50 -43.27
C PHE A 6 -37.86 14.90 -41.83
N LEU A 7 -38.79 14.70 -40.88
CA LEU A 7 -38.63 15.06 -39.46
C LEU A 7 -38.97 13.90 -38.51
N LEU A 8 -38.82 12.65 -38.98
CA LEU A 8 -39.06 11.44 -38.18
C LEU A 8 -38.07 10.34 -38.56
N VAL A 9 -36.78 10.69 -38.55
CA VAL A 9 -35.70 9.78 -38.15
C VAL A 9 -34.85 10.53 -37.12
N THR A 10 -35.52 11.08 -36.13
CA THR A 10 -34.95 11.24 -34.80
C THR A 10 -34.65 9.84 -34.26
N ALA A 11 -33.46 9.71 -33.69
CA ALA A 11 -33.20 8.88 -32.52
C ALA A 11 -33.43 7.37 -32.67
N LEU A 12 -32.42 6.63 -33.15
CA LEU A 12 -32.16 5.26 -32.67
C LEU A 12 -30.82 4.62 -33.07
N PHE A 13 -29.81 5.39 -33.51
CA PHE A 13 -28.46 4.84 -33.72
C PHE A 13 -27.37 5.78 -33.20
N ALA A 14 -27.54 6.30 -31.98
CA ALA A 14 -26.39 6.47 -31.11
C ALA A 14 -26.18 5.11 -30.43
N LEU A 15 -25.44 4.24 -31.10
CA LEU A 15 -24.85 3.06 -30.45
C LEU A 15 -24.05 3.61 -29.26
N ALA A 16 -24.62 3.49 -28.06
CA ALA A 16 -23.84 3.39 -26.85
C ALA A 16 -22.95 2.17 -27.05
N LEU A 17 -21.77 2.38 -27.62
CA LEU A 17 -20.72 1.40 -27.61
C LEU A 17 -20.53 1.02 -26.14
N PRO A 18 -20.66 -0.26 -25.76
CA PRO A 18 -20.23 -0.65 -24.42
C PRO A 18 -18.77 -0.20 -24.28
N PRO A 19 -18.35 0.30 -23.10
CA PRO A 19 -16.96 0.63 -22.88
C PRO A 19 -16.12 -0.58 -23.32
N GLY A 20 -15.15 -0.32 -24.19
CA GLY A 20 -14.31 -1.38 -24.70
C GLY A 20 -13.63 -2.08 -23.52
N PRO A 21 -13.30 -3.39 -23.61
CA PRO A 21 -12.63 -4.12 -22.53
C PRO A 21 -11.31 -3.46 -22.07
N ALA A 22 -10.74 -2.54 -22.85
CA ALA A 22 -9.57 -1.75 -22.47
C ALA A 22 -9.86 -0.69 -21.38
N GLU A 23 -11.07 -0.12 -21.30
CA GLU A 23 -11.43 0.89 -20.29
C GLU A 23 -11.78 0.27 -18.93
N ALA A 24 -12.23 -0.99 -18.92
CA ALA A 24 -12.46 -1.74 -17.69
C ALA A 24 -11.17 -2.30 -17.05
N GLN A 25 -10.06 -2.35 -17.81
CA GLN A 25 -8.79 -2.93 -17.36
C GLN A 25 -7.79 -1.90 -16.82
N GLN A 26 -8.15 -0.61 -16.78
CA GLN A 26 -7.38 0.39 -16.03
C GLN A 26 -7.81 0.32 -14.57
N ALA A 27 -7.45 -0.79 -13.90
CA ALA A 27 -7.55 -0.91 -12.46
C ALA A 27 -6.84 0.30 -11.85
N LYS A 28 -7.60 1.19 -11.21
CA LYS A 28 -7.08 2.31 -10.42
C LYS A 28 -6.03 1.74 -9.46
N ARG A 29 -4.74 1.98 -9.72
CA ARG A 29 -3.66 1.61 -8.80
C ARG A 29 -3.83 2.43 -7.53
N GLN A 30 -4.56 1.88 -6.57
CA GLN A 30 -4.78 2.48 -5.26
C GLN A 30 -3.81 1.84 -4.28
N PHE A 31 -3.06 2.66 -3.56
CA PHE A 31 -2.29 2.17 -2.42
C PHE A 31 -3.24 1.73 -1.32
N ILE A 32 -2.99 0.55 -0.76
CA ILE A 32 -3.72 0.04 0.40
C ILE A 32 -2.82 0.20 1.63
N ARG A 33 -3.43 0.58 2.76
CA ARG A 33 -2.82 0.53 4.08
C ARG A 33 -3.58 -0.49 4.92
N ASP A 34 -2.88 -1.44 5.51
CA ASP A 34 -3.49 -2.44 6.40
C ASP A 34 -2.44 -2.91 7.43
N ALA A 35 -2.76 -2.76 8.71
CA ALA A 35 -1.81 -3.02 9.79
C ALA A 35 -1.38 -4.49 9.87
N GLU A 36 -2.28 -5.44 9.60
CA GLU A 36 -1.98 -6.87 9.66
C GLU A 36 -1.16 -7.31 8.46
N VAL A 37 -1.56 -6.88 7.26
CA VAL A 37 -0.89 -7.24 6.02
C VAL A 37 0.53 -6.66 6.01
N GLU A 38 0.68 -5.37 6.32
CA GLU A 38 2.00 -4.72 6.36
C GLU A 38 2.90 -5.37 7.42
N ASN A 39 2.40 -5.62 8.63
CA ASN A 39 3.19 -6.27 9.67
C ASN A 39 3.57 -7.71 9.31
N THR A 40 2.66 -8.46 8.67
CA THR A 40 2.94 -9.83 8.22
C THR A 40 4.04 -9.86 7.18
N ILE A 41 3.98 -8.98 6.18
CA ILE A 41 5.03 -8.89 5.17
C ILE A 41 6.35 -8.44 5.80
N ARG A 42 6.35 -7.47 6.71
CA ARG A 42 7.56 -7.09 7.46
C ARG A 42 8.14 -8.26 8.24
N THR A 43 7.30 -9.06 8.88
CA THR A 43 7.70 -10.27 9.62
C THR A 43 8.38 -11.28 8.71
N PHE A 44 7.83 -11.53 7.51
CA PHE A 44 8.43 -12.45 6.55
C PHE A 44 9.75 -11.89 5.97
N GLY A 45 9.79 -10.59 5.66
CA GLY A 45 10.95 -9.95 5.06
C GLY A 45 12.13 -9.72 6.01
N ALA A 46 11.89 -9.54 7.31
CA ALA A 46 12.92 -9.11 8.25
C ALA A 46 14.19 -9.99 8.26
N PRO A 47 14.12 -11.34 8.28
CA PRO A 47 15.32 -12.17 8.22
C PRO A 47 16.10 -11.98 6.92
N ILE A 48 15.40 -11.83 5.79
CA ILE A 48 15.99 -11.63 4.47
C ILE A 48 16.67 -10.26 4.38
N PHE A 49 16.02 -9.21 4.88
CA PHE A 49 16.60 -7.86 4.93
C PHE A 49 17.87 -7.83 5.81
N GLN A 50 17.84 -8.51 6.96
CA GLN A 50 19.00 -8.64 7.84
C GLN A 50 20.14 -9.42 7.19
N ALA A 51 19.84 -10.53 6.51
CA ALA A 51 20.83 -11.31 5.74
C ALA A 51 21.45 -10.47 4.60
N ALA A 52 20.70 -9.53 4.03
CA ALA A 52 21.18 -8.57 3.05
C ALA A 52 21.98 -7.40 3.65
N GLY A 53 22.12 -7.32 4.98
CA GLY A 53 22.78 -6.20 5.67
C GLY A 53 21.96 -4.90 5.67
N LEU A 54 20.65 -4.99 5.46
CA LEU A 54 19.73 -3.87 5.45
C LEU A 54 19.02 -3.76 6.80
N ASP A 55 18.69 -2.54 7.21
CA ASP A 55 17.81 -2.30 8.36
C ASP A 55 16.35 -2.57 7.94
N PRO A 56 15.66 -3.57 8.53
CA PRO A 56 14.27 -3.87 8.19
C PRO A 56 13.31 -2.69 8.38
N SER A 57 13.62 -1.78 9.31
CA SER A 57 12.79 -0.60 9.58
C SER A 57 12.92 0.48 8.51
N ALA A 58 14.05 0.51 7.79
CA ALA A 58 14.29 1.45 6.70
C ALA A 58 13.64 1.00 5.38
N ILE A 59 13.29 -0.29 5.25
CA ILE A 59 12.53 -0.78 4.10
C ILE A 59 11.07 -0.35 4.20
N ARG A 60 10.62 0.47 3.26
CA ARG A 60 9.21 0.86 3.14
C ARG A 60 8.47 -0.16 2.29
N ILE A 61 7.42 -0.75 2.85
CA ILE A 61 6.55 -1.69 2.13
C ILE A 61 5.30 -0.94 1.68
N LEU A 62 4.99 -0.99 0.39
CA LEU A 62 3.81 -0.36 -0.19
C LEU A 62 2.94 -1.40 -0.89
N LEU A 63 1.68 -1.50 -0.47
CA LEU A 63 0.71 -2.39 -1.08
C LEU A 63 -0.03 -1.68 -2.19
N ILE A 64 -0.12 -2.32 -3.36
CA ILE A 64 -0.88 -1.82 -4.51
C ILE A 64 -2.09 -2.72 -4.70
N ASN A 65 -3.29 -2.13 -4.71
CA ASN A 65 -4.53 -2.81 -5.10
C ASN A 65 -4.49 -3.13 -6.60
N ASP A 66 -3.86 -4.24 -6.92
CA ASP A 66 -3.74 -4.76 -8.27
C ASP A 66 -3.79 -6.28 -8.19
N SER A 67 -4.61 -6.86 -9.07
CA SER A 67 -4.79 -8.30 -9.15
C SER A 67 -3.63 -9.02 -9.85
N ALA A 68 -2.71 -8.29 -10.49
CA ALA A 68 -1.52 -8.86 -11.10
C ALA A 68 -0.60 -9.54 -10.07
N LEU A 69 0.03 -10.65 -10.47
CA LEU A 69 1.20 -11.19 -9.79
C LEU A 69 2.36 -10.25 -10.07
N ASN A 70 2.70 -9.39 -9.10
CA ASN A 70 3.85 -8.50 -9.24
C ASN A 70 4.38 -8.03 -7.88
N ALA A 71 5.68 -7.77 -7.85
CA ALA A 71 6.37 -6.97 -6.85
C ALA A 71 7.54 -6.28 -7.55
N PHE A 72 7.99 -5.13 -7.05
CA PHE A 72 9.16 -4.45 -7.58
C PHE A 72 9.74 -3.49 -6.54
N VAL A 73 10.98 -3.06 -6.76
CA VAL A 73 11.64 -2.03 -5.94
C VAL A 73 11.90 -0.78 -6.76
N ALA A 74 11.68 0.39 -6.16
CA ALA A 74 11.90 1.66 -6.83
C ALA A 74 12.21 2.79 -5.85
N GLY A 75 13.03 3.75 -6.29
CA GLY A 75 13.30 4.96 -5.51
C GLY A 75 13.99 4.72 -4.17
N GLY A 76 14.96 3.80 -4.13
CA GLY A 76 15.67 3.40 -2.91
C GLY A 76 15.04 2.18 -2.24
N GLN A 77 14.88 2.23 -0.92
CA GLN A 77 14.43 1.10 -0.10
C GLN A 77 12.90 0.96 -0.05
N ASN A 78 12.21 1.24 -1.16
CA ASN A 78 10.76 1.04 -1.26
C ASN A 78 10.47 -0.24 -2.03
N MET A 79 9.77 -1.17 -1.39
CA MET A 79 9.28 -2.41 -1.97
C MET A 79 7.77 -2.30 -2.20
N PHE A 80 7.37 -2.43 -3.46
CA PHE A 80 5.98 -2.40 -3.89
C PHE A 80 5.50 -3.82 -4.11
N ILE A 81 4.35 -4.17 -3.54
CA ILE A 81 3.77 -5.52 -3.63
C ILE A 81 2.33 -5.40 -4.08
N ASN A 82 1.99 -6.06 -5.18
CA ASN A 82 0.61 -6.13 -5.63
C ASN A 82 -0.17 -7.11 -4.76
N THR A 83 -1.39 -6.76 -4.38
CA THR A 83 -2.30 -7.65 -3.63
C THR A 83 -2.54 -8.99 -4.32
N GLY A 84 -2.47 -9.01 -5.66
CA GLY A 84 -2.59 -10.22 -6.47
C GLY A 84 -1.53 -11.28 -6.16
N LEU A 85 -0.29 -10.86 -5.85
CA LEU A 85 0.79 -11.76 -5.43
C LEU A 85 0.45 -12.44 -4.10
N ILE A 86 0.00 -11.66 -3.12
CA ILE A 86 -0.35 -12.16 -1.78
C ILE A 86 -1.54 -13.13 -1.89
N VAL A 87 -2.62 -12.73 -2.54
CA VAL A 87 -3.87 -13.52 -2.62
C VAL A 87 -3.69 -14.83 -3.39
N ARG A 88 -2.81 -14.86 -4.40
CA ARG A 88 -2.58 -16.06 -5.22
C ARG A 88 -1.48 -16.96 -4.69
N SER A 89 -0.55 -16.45 -3.88
CA SER A 89 0.47 -17.29 -3.26
C SER A 89 -0.15 -18.42 -2.43
N GLU A 90 0.44 -19.60 -2.50
CA GLU A 90 -0.10 -20.83 -1.88
C GLU A 90 0.36 -21.00 -0.43
N HIS A 91 1.56 -20.53 -0.11
CA HIS A 91 2.18 -20.57 1.22
C HIS A 91 3.14 -19.37 1.37
N PRO A 92 3.59 -19.04 2.60
CA PRO A 92 4.47 -17.89 2.84
C PRO A 92 5.78 -17.95 2.03
N GLY A 93 6.30 -19.16 1.76
CA GLY A 93 7.54 -19.35 1.01
C GLY A 93 7.55 -18.71 -0.39
N GLN A 94 6.42 -18.70 -1.12
CA GLN A 94 6.37 -18.06 -2.45
C GLN A 94 6.51 -16.54 -2.33
N LEU A 95 5.80 -15.93 -1.37
CA LEU A 95 5.91 -14.49 -1.10
C LEU A 95 7.32 -14.13 -0.62
N LEU A 96 7.86 -14.91 0.32
CA LEU A 96 9.21 -14.76 0.84
C LEU A 96 10.27 -14.85 -0.27
N GLY A 97 10.12 -15.82 -1.19
CA GLY A 97 11.02 -16.00 -2.32
C GLY A 97 11.07 -14.76 -3.22
N VAL A 98 9.90 -14.22 -3.59
CA VAL A 98 9.81 -12.97 -4.36
C VAL A 98 10.42 -11.80 -3.58
N MET A 99 10.14 -11.69 -2.28
CA MET A 99 10.75 -10.66 -1.44
C MET A 99 12.28 -10.78 -1.37
N ALA A 100 12.84 -11.98 -1.37
CA ALA A 100 14.29 -12.20 -1.42
C ALA A 100 14.88 -11.75 -2.76
N HIS A 101 14.20 -12.00 -3.87
CA HIS A 101 14.55 -11.46 -5.19
C HIS A 101 14.56 -9.92 -5.19
N GLU A 102 13.49 -9.31 -4.72
CA GLU A 102 13.38 -7.85 -4.60
C GLU A 102 14.45 -7.25 -3.67
N THR A 103 14.78 -7.96 -2.58
CA THR A 103 15.88 -7.58 -1.68
C THR A 103 17.23 -7.63 -2.39
N GLY A 104 17.44 -8.60 -3.30
CA GLY A 104 18.60 -8.66 -4.19
C GLY A 104 18.74 -7.40 -5.04
N HIS A 105 17.64 -6.83 -5.55
CA HIS A 105 17.68 -5.56 -6.27
C HIS A 105 18.05 -4.36 -5.38
N ILE A 106 17.58 -4.33 -4.13
CA ILE A 106 17.94 -3.29 -3.14
C ILE A 106 19.43 -3.38 -2.79
N ALA A 107 19.89 -4.57 -2.40
CA ALA A 107 21.26 -4.82 -1.99
C ALA A 107 22.27 -4.67 -3.14
N GLY A 108 21.88 -5.04 -4.37
CA GLY A 108 22.69 -4.90 -5.57
C GLY A 108 22.99 -3.46 -5.99
N GLY A 109 22.37 -2.46 -5.35
CA GLY A 109 22.70 -1.04 -5.54
C GLY A 109 22.41 -0.50 -6.95
N HIS A 110 21.72 -1.26 -7.80
CA HIS A 110 21.37 -0.86 -9.17
C HIS A 110 20.34 0.27 -9.22
N LEU A 111 19.73 0.62 -8.08
CA LEU A 111 18.94 1.84 -7.86
C LEU A 111 19.80 3.06 -7.47
N ILE A 112 21.10 2.89 -7.23
CA ILE A 112 22.03 3.88 -6.65
C ILE A 112 23.23 4.11 -7.57
N ARG A 113 22.98 4.43 -8.85
CA ARG A 113 24.01 4.99 -9.73
C ARG A 113 23.64 6.31 -10.38
N ASN A 114 22.77 7.07 -9.74
CA ASN A 114 22.58 8.48 -10.07
C ASN A 114 22.45 9.27 -8.76
N SER A 115 23.23 10.35 -8.66
CA SER A 115 23.39 11.26 -7.51
C SER A 115 22.13 11.42 -6.63
N ASP A 116 22.30 11.55 -5.31
CA ASP A 116 21.22 11.61 -4.30
C ASP A 116 20.06 12.58 -4.64
N ALA A 117 20.37 13.70 -5.31
CA ALA A 117 19.37 14.66 -5.80
C ALA A 117 18.51 14.10 -6.96
N MET A 118 19.10 13.31 -7.84
CA MET A 118 18.43 12.66 -8.98
C MET A 118 17.68 11.40 -8.56
N SER A 119 18.14 10.70 -7.51
CA SER A 119 17.44 9.57 -6.88
C SER A 119 16.19 9.99 -6.10
N SER A 120 16.26 11.11 -5.37
CA SER A 120 15.09 11.65 -4.67
C SER A 120 14.03 12.16 -5.66
N ALA A 121 14.45 12.90 -6.69
CA ALA A 121 13.57 13.36 -7.75
C ALA A 121 12.94 12.22 -8.56
N SER A 122 13.67 11.12 -8.81
CA SER A 122 13.12 9.94 -9.48
C SER A 122 12.12 9.18 -8.59
N THR A 123 12.36 9.11 -7.29
CA THR A 123 11.43 8.53 -6.31
C THR A 123 10.13 9.32 -6.24
N GLU A 124 10.23 10.65 -6.09
CA GLU A 124 9.08 11.55 -6.09
C GLU A 124 8.33 11.47 -7.42
N ALA A 125 9.02 11.38 -8.56
CA ALA A 125 8.39 11.21 -9.86
C ALA A 125 7.66 9.86 -10.01
N ILE A 126 8.24 8.76 -9.53
CA ILE A 126 7.62 7.42 -9.56
C ILE A 126 6.37 7.42 -8.66
N LEU A 127 6.48 7.92 -7.43
CA LEU A 127 5.34 8.03 -6.51
C LEU A 127 4.26 8.96 -7.06
N ALA A 128 4.64 10.14 -7.56
CA ALA A 128 3.70 11.10 -8.16
C ALA A 128 3.02 10.54 -9.41
N MET A 129 3.71 9.68 -10.17
CA MET A 129 3.12 9.01 -11.33
C MET A 129 2.15 7.88 -10.90
N LEU A 130 2.52 7.06 -9.92
CA LEU A 130 1.64 6.04 -9.35
C LEU A 130 0.36 6.69 -8.78
N LEU A 131 0.50 7.83 -8.11
CA LEU A 131 -0.62 8.62 -7.55
C LEU A 131 -1.39 9.40 -8.64
N GLY A 132 -0.69 9.93 -9.65
CA GLY A 132 -1.25 10.74 -10.74
C GLY A 132 -2.15 9.96 -11.68
N ALA A 133 -1.88 8.66 -11.88
CA ALA A 133 -2.77 7.75 -12.59
C ALA A 133 -4.17 7.67 -11.96
N ALA A 134 -4.31 7.91 -10.65
CA ALA A 134 -5.61 7.97 -9.98
C ALA A 134 -6.35 9.30 -10.19
N ALA A 135 -5.65 10.41 -10.40
CA ALA A 135 -6.23 11.75 -10.55
C ALA A 135 -6.77 12.03 -11.96
N GLY A 136 -6.14 11.48 -13.01
CA GLY A 136 -6.57 11.66 -14.40
C GLY A 136 -7.98 11.13 -14.70
N ALA A 137 -8.42 10.09 -13.98
CA ALA A 137 -9.74 9.48 -14.15
C ALA A 137 -10.90 10.30 -13.58
N ALA A 138 -10.64 11.30 -12.74
CA ALA A 138 -11.69 12.08 -12.07
C ALA A 138 -12.23 13.26 -12.91
N THR A 139 -11.53 13.68 -13.98
CA THR A 139 -11.84 14.93 -14.68
C THR A 139 -12.76 14.78 -15.89
N GLY A 140 -13.09 13.55 -16.31
CA GLY A 140 -14.10 13.27 -17.34
C GLY A 140 -13.85 13.92 -18.72
N ARG A 141 -12.67 14.49 -18.98
CA ARG A 141 -12.32 15.12 -20.25
C ARG A 141 -11.72 14.08 -21.18
N GLY A 142 -12.58 13.51 -22.02
CA GLY A 142 -12.25 12.52 -23.05
C GLY A 142 -11.53 13.13 -24.25
N ASP A 143 -10.31 13.63 -24.05
CA ASP A 143 -9.44 13.98 -25.16
C ASP A 143 -8.60 12.75 -25.52
N ALA A 144 -8.72 12.24 -26.75
CA ALA A 144 -7.94 11.09 -27.24
C ALA A 144 -6.41 11.33 -27.14
N ALA A 145 -5.97 12.59 -27.12
CA ALA A 145 -4.59 12.97 -26.85
C ALA A 145 -4.16 12.67 -25.39
N ALA A 146 -5.05 12.80 -24.41
CA ALA A 146 -4.78 12.44 -23.01
C ALA A 146 -4.67 10.92 -22.83
N ALA A 147 -5.45 10.13 -23.57
CA ALA A 147 -5.35 8.67 -23.56
C ALA A 147 -4.03 8.15 -24.16
N VAL A 148 -3.52 8.78 -25.23
CA VAL A 148 -2.21 8.46 -25.82
C VAL A 148 -1.06 8.87 -24.89
N MET A 149 -1.18 10.01 -24.19
CA MET A 149 -0.22 10.40 -23.16
C MET A 149 -0.19 9.43 -21.97
N LEU A 150 -1.33 8.92 -21.52
CA LEU A 150 -1.41 7.92 -20.46
C LEU A 150 -0.83 6.56 -20.88
N GLY A 151 -1.06 6.13 -22.12
CA GLY A 151 -0.49 4.88 -22.66
C GLY A 151 1.03 4.92 -22.85
N GLY A 152 1.56 6.05 -23.33
CA GLY A 152 3.00 6.27 -23.48
C GLY A 152 3.75 6.33 -22.15
N GLN A 153 3.11 6.89 -21.11
CA GLN A 153 3.67 6.93 -19.76
C GLN A 153 3.76 5.54 -19.14
N ASP A 154 2.72 4.69 -19.23
CA ASP A 154 2.79 3.33 -18.66
C ASP A 154 3.90 2.48 -19.32
N MET A 155 4.11 2.65 -20.63
CA MET A 155 5.25 2.02 -21.32
C MET A 155 6.61 2.58 -20.88
N ALA A 156 6.74 3.90 -20.72
CA ALA A 156 7.97 4.52 -20.24
C ALA A 156 8.30 4.07 -18.81
N MET A 157 7.30 3.95 -17.93
CA MET A 157 7.44 3.43 -16.57
C MET A 157 7.87 1.95 -16.57
N ARG A 158 7.24 1.11 -17.39
CA ARG A 158 7.64 -0.30 -17.51
C ARG A 158 9.09 -0.44 -17.95
N ASN A 159 9.54 0.35 -18.91
CA ASN A 159 10.93 0.34 -19.35
C ASN A 159 11.90 0.89 -18.29
N LEU A 160 11.45 1.84 -17.46
CA LEU A 160 12.23 2.35 -16.33
C LEU A 160 12.39 1.32 -15.22
N LEU A 161 11.35 0.52 -14.97
CA LEU A 161 11.32 -0.52 -13.93
C LEU A 161 11.84 -1.88 -14.41
N ALA A 162 12.03 -2.06 -15.72
CA ALA A 162 12.51 -3.31 -16.27
C ALA A 162 14.01 -3.49 -16.02
N PHE A 163 14.38 -4.64 -15.47
CA PHE A 163 15.77 -4.99 -15.20
C PHE A 163 16.41 -5.73 -16.37
N SER A 164 17.71 -5.52 -16.53
CA SER A 164 18.54 -6.27 -17.49
C SER A 164 18.75 -7.72 -17.04
N ARG A 165 19.03 -8.62 -17.99
CA ARG A 165 19.29 -10.04 -17.70
C ARG A 165 20.42 -10.26 -16.68
N SER A 166 21.45 -9.42 -16.70
CA SER A 166 22.56 -9.51 -15.73
C SER A 166 22.16 -9.02 -14.33
N GLN A 167 21.27 -8.03 -14.23
CA GLN A 167 20.72 -7.57 -12.95
C GLN A 167 19.81 -8.65 -12.35
N GLU A 168 18.97 -9.29 -13.16
CA GLU A 168 18.12 -10.40 -12.74
C GLU A 168 18.94 -11.59 -12.23
N GLN A 169 20.00 -11.99 -12.93
CA GLN A 169 20.89 -13.07 -12.48
C GLN A 169 21.61 -12.75 -11.17
N GLN A 170 22.00 -11.48 -10.96
CA GLN A 170 22.59 -11.03 -9.69
C GLN A 170 21.54 -11.07 -8.56
N ALA A 171 20.32 -10.61 -8.82
CA ALA A 171 19.23 -10.66 -7.86
C ALA A 171 18.88 -12.10 -7.48
N ASP A 172 18.79 -13.03 -8.43
CA ASP A 172 18.56 -14.46 -8.16
C ASP A 172 19.67 -15.05 -7.26
N GLN A 173 20.94 -14.76 -7.56
CA GLN A 173 22.08 -15.23 -6.76
C GLN A 173 22.03 -14.69 -5.32
N MET A 174 21.73 -13.40 -5.17
CA MET A 174 21.59 -12.75 -3.87
C MET A 174 20.40 -13.32 -3.10
N ALA A 175 19.25 -13.50 -3.75
CA ALA A 175 18.05 -14.06 -3.15
C ALA A 175 18.32 -15.45 -2.56
N MET A 176 18.93 -16.34 -3.35
CA MET A 176 19.28 -17.69 -2.90
C MET A 176 20.24 -17.65 -1.71
N ARG A 177 21.25 -16.77 -1.75
CA ARG A 177 22.14 -16.56 -0.61
C ARG A 177 21.41 -16.06 0.63
N PHE A 178 20.54 -15.06 0.51
CA PHE A 178 19.81 -14.50 1.65
C PHE A 178 18.87 -15.53 2.29
N LEU A 179 18.22 -16.35 1.47
CA LEU A 179 17.38 -17.45 1.92
C LEU A 179 18.21 -18.48 2.69
N ASP A 180 19.36 -18.90 2.15
CA ASP A 180 20.27 -19.83 2.83
C ASP A 180 20.86 -19.26 4.12
N ASP A 181 21.37 -18.02 4.11
CA ASP A 181 21.92 -17.33 5.27
C ASP A 181 20.85 -17.15 6.37
N SER A 182 19.59 -17.02 5.98
CA SER A 182 18.43 -16.96 6.90
C SER A 182 17.88 -18.33 7.29
N ARG A 183 18.44 -19.43 6.77
CA ARG A 183 17.98 -20.82 6.96
C ARG A 183 16.55 -21.06 6.48
N LEU A 184 16.11 -20.33 5.47
CA LEU A 184 14.80 -20.41 4.86
C LEU A 184 14.88 -21.14 3.52
N SER A 185 13.87 -21.96 3.22
CA SER A 185 13.84 -22.69 1.95
C SER A 185 13.63 -21.75 0.76
N GLY A 186 14.49 -21.84 -0.26
CA GLY A 186 14.30 -21.18 -1.55
C GLY A 186 13.33 -21.88 -2.49
N ARG A 187 12.70 -22.98 -2.07
CA ARG A 187 11.72 -23.73 -2.85
C ARG A 187 10.52 -22.87 -3.28
N GLY A 188 10.09 -21.94 -2.43
CA GLY A 188 8.99 -21.03 -2.77
C GLY A 188 9.32 -20.08 -3.93
N LEU A 189 10.58 -19.64 -4.08
CA LEU A 189 11.01 -18.85 -5.23
C LEU A 189 10.99 -19.70 -6.51
N LEU A 190 11.47 -20.95 -6.42
CA LEU A 190 11.44 -21.89 -7.54
C LEU A 190 10.00 -22.15 -8.01
N GLU A 191 9.10 -22.48 -7.10
CA GLU A 191 7.68 -22.71 -7.40
C GLU A 191 7.03 -21.48 -8.03
N PHE A 192 7.36 -20.27 -7.55
CA PHE A 192 6.90 -19.02 -8.16
C PHE A 192 7.42 -18.84 -9.60
N PHE A 193 8.69 -19.13 -9.85
CA PHE A 193 9.26 -19.09 -11.21
C PHE A 193 8.64 -20.14 -12.14
N GLU A 194 8.28 -21.31 -11.61
CA GLU A 194 7.59 -22.35 -12.37
C GLU A 194 6.15 -21.94 -12.74
N ILE A 195 5.44 -21.24 -11.84
CA ILE A 195 4.13 -20.63 -12.16
C ILE A 195 4.25 -19.65 -13.34
N LEU A 196 5.36 -18.92 -13.41
CA LEU A 196 5.63 -17.93 -14.47
C LEU A 196 6.36 -18.50 -15.70
N GLY A 197 6.61 -19.81 -15.74
CA GLY A 197 7.45 -20.46 -16.74
C GLY A 197 6.95 -20.38 -18.18
N ASP A 198 7.86 -20.60 -19.14
CA ASP A 198 7.60 -20.69 -20.60
C ASP A 198 6.91 -19.48 -21.26
N GLN A 199 7.02 -18.30 -20.65
CA GLN A 199 6.46 -17.06 -21.20
C GLN A 199 7.40 -16.27 -22.11
N GLU A 200 8.67 -16.69 -22.24
CA GLU A 200 9.68 -16.02 -23.07
C GLU A 200 9.25 -15.92 -24.55
N MET A 201 8.53 -16.93 -25.04
CA MET A 201 8.06 -17.01 -26.42
C MET A 201 6.73 -16.27 -26.66
N LEU A 202 6.09 -15.77 -25.59
CA LEU A 202 4.85 -15.01 -25.71
C LEU A 202 5.15 -13.56 -26.09
N VAL A 203 4.29 -12.97 -26.92
CA VAL A 203 4.31 -11.52 -27.14
C VAL A 203 4.12 -10.78 -25.80
N SER A 204 4.80 -9.65 -25.61
CA SER A 204 4.84 -8.96 -24.31
C SER A 204 3.46 -8.63 -23.72
N ALA A 205 2.46 -8.38 -24.57
CA ALA A 205 1.08 -8.15 -24.14
C ALA A 205 0.40 -9.36 -23.48
N ARG A 206 0.92 -10.58 -23.71
CA ARG A 206 0.42 -11.85 -23.16
C ARG A 206 1.29 -12.41 -22.02
N GLN A 207 2.45 -11.80 -21.75
CA GLN A 207 3.29 -12.17 -20.61
C GLN A 207 2.67 -11.64 -19.31
N ASP A 208 2.89 -12.34 -18.20
CA ASP A 208 2.54 -11.90 -16.86
C ASP A 208 3.23 -10.58 -16.52
N PRO A 209 2.58 -9.68 -15.76
CA PRO A 209 3.16 -8.40 -15.39
C PRO A 209 4.53 -8.49 -14.71
N TYR A 210 4.76 -9.49 -13.86
CA TYR A 210 6.07 -9.75 -13.27
C TYR A 210 7.15 -10.05 -14.31
N VAL A 211 6.88 -10.90 -15.31
CA VAL A 211 7.85 -11.27 -16.35
C VAL A 211 8.24 -10.07 -17.22
N ARG A 212 7.38 -9.05 -17.32
CA ARG A 212 7.67 -7.82 -18.07
C ARG A 212 8.70 -6.94 -17.38
N THR A 213 8.72 -6.88 -16.05
CA THR A 213 9.72 -6.13 -15.28
C THR A 213 10.93 -7.00 -14.92
N HIS A 214 10.73 -8.32 -14.81
CA HIS A 214 11.72 -9.34 -14.48
C HIS A 214 11.79 -10.43 -15.55
N PRO A 215 12.47 -10.21 -16.69
CA PRO A 215 12.51 -11.17 -17.80
C PRO A 215 13.01 -12.56 -17.37
N LEU A 216 12.06 -13.49 -17.23
CA LEU A 216 12.34 -14.85 -16.77
C LEU A 216 12.73 -15.75 -17.95
N THR A 217 13.89 -16.39 -17.85
CA THR A 217 14.43 -17.31 -18.87
C THR A 217 14.57 -18.71 -18.29
N ARG A 218 14.58 -19.74 -19.15
CA ARG A 218 14.81 -21.13 -18.72
C ARG A 218 16.11 -21.31 -17.93
N HIS A 219 17.14 -20.53 -18.27
CA HIS A 219 18.42 -20.53 -17.56
C HIS A 219 18.29 -20.06 -16.11
N ARG A 220 17.49 -19.01 -15.85
CA ARG A 220 17.23 -18.52 -14.48
C ARG A 220 16.49 -19.55 -13.63
N VAL A 221 15.46 -20.19 -14.20
CA VAL A 221 14.72 -21.27 -13.52
C VAL A 221 15.66 -22.44 -13.19
N ALA A 222 16.51 -22.85 -14.14
CA ALA A 222 17.49 -23.91 -13.91
C ALA A 222 18.53 -23.54 -12.84
N PHE A 223 18.99 -22.29 -12.82
CA PHE A 223 19.89 -21.79 -11.79
C PHE A 223 19.26 -21.86 -10.40
N VAL A 224 18.05 -21.32 -10.22
CA VAL A 224 17.34 -21.35 -8.94
C VAL A 224 17.10 -22.78 -8.49
N ARG A 225 16.68 -23.67 -9.40
CA ARG A 225 16.50 -25.11 -9.11
C ARG A 225 17.78 -25.75 -8.57
N GLU A 226 18.90 -25.53 -9.25
CA GLU A 226 20.20 -26.06 -8.81
C GLU A 226 20.62 -25.53 -7.44
N GLN A 227 20.38 -24.25 -7.15
CA GLN A 227 20.67 -23.68 -5.83
C GLN A 227 19.77 -24.29 -4.75
N VAL A 228 18.47 -24.45 -5.01
CA VAL A 228 17.54 -25.12 -4.10
C VAL A 228 17.97 -26.56 -3.83
N ASP A 229 18.36 -27.32 -4.86
CA ASP A 229 18.73 -28.73 -4.70
C ASP A 229 19.99 -28.93 -3.85
N ARG A 230 20.92 -27.96 -3.89
CA ARG A 230 22.17 -27.95 -3.11
C ARG A 230 21.99 -27.43 -1.68
N SER A 231 20.94 -26.65 -1.40
CA SER A 231 20.74 -26.03 -0.10
C SER A 231 20.39 -27.08 0.96
N PRO A 232 21.03 -27.04 2.16
CA PRO A 232 20.63 -27.87 3.28
C PRO A 232 19.26 -27.48 3.85
N HIS A 233 18.73 -26.30 3.47
CA HIS A 233 17.46 -25.75 3.94
C HIS A 233 16.31 -25.95 2.95
N ARG A 234 16.51 -26.68 1.85
CA ARG A 234 15.49 -26.85 0.79
C ARG A 234 14.14 -27.38 1.29
N ASP A 235 14.16 -28.26 2.29
CA ASP A 235 12.98 -28.89 2.88
C ASP A 235 12.68 -28.33 4.28
N ALA A 236 13.30 -27.20 4.65
CA ALA A 236 13.05 -26.56 5.93
C ALA A 236 11.57 -26.10 6.00
N PRO A 237 10.81 -26.54 7.01
CA PRO A 237 9.42 -26.13 7.15
C PRO A 237 9.34 -24.65 7.54
N TRP A 238 8.34 -23.95 7.01
CA TRP A 238 8.03 -22.60 7.48
C TRP A 238 7.44 -22.65 8.90
N PRO A 239 7.70 -21.64 9.75
CA PRO A 239 7.05 -21.53 11.05
C PRO A 239 5.53 -21.65 10.92
N ALA A 240 4.90 -22.46 11.78
CA ALA A 240 3.45 -22.68 11.73
C ALA A 240 2.67 -21.36 11.84
N GLU A 241 3.17 -20.44 12.65
CA GLU A 241 2.65 -19.07 12.78
C GLU A 241 2.66 -18.32 11.45
N TRP A 242 3.74 -18.40 10.66
CA TRP A 242 3.82 -17.73 9.35
C TRP A 242 2.82 -18.31 8.35
N VAL A 243 2.59 -19.62 8.41
CA VAL A 243 1.57 -20.28 7.59
C VAL A 243 0.17 -19.79 7.97
N GLU A 244 -0.13 -19.64 9.27
CA GLU A 244 -1.39 -19.06 9.75
C GLU A 244 -1.54 -17.59 9.32
N MET A 245 -0.52 -16.76 9.56
CA MET A 245 -0.50 -15.34 9.16
C MET A 245 -0.76 -15.19 7.66
N HIS A 246 -0.08 -15.99 6.83
CA HIS A 246 -0.25 -15.99 5.38
C HIS A 246 -1.70 -16.31 4.96
N ARG A 247 -2.30 -17.36 5.53
CA ARG A 247 -3.70 -17.73 5.26
C ARG A 247 -4.66 -16.61 5.65
N ARG A 248 -4.42 -15.97 6.80
CA ARG A 248 -5.25 -14.88 7.30
C ARG A 248 -5.19 -13.64 6.42
N ILE A 249 -3.99 -13.14 6.10
CA ILE A 249 -3.87 -11.94 5.26
C ILE A 249 -4.44 -12.19 3.85
N LYS A 250 -4.28 -13.41 3.31
CA LYS A 250 -4.89 -13.81 2.05
C LYS A 250 -6.41 -13.80 2.12
N ALA A 251 -6.99 -14.31 3.20
CA ALA A 251 -8.43 -14.34 3.40
C ALA A 251 -9.01 -12.94 3.62
N LYS A 252 -8.39 -12.12 4.47
CA LYS A 252 -8.75 -10.71 4.71
C LYS A 252 -8.70 -9.91 3.41
N LEU A 253 -7.56 -9.89 2.71
CA LEU A 253 -7.41 -9.16 1.45
C LEU A 253 -8.41 -9.62 0.40
N PHE A 254 -8.58 -10.94 0.22
CA PHE A 254 -9.58 -11.47 -0.70
C PHE A 254 -10.98 -10.93 -0.36
N ALA A 255 -11.35 -10.93 0.92
CA ALA A 255 -12.66 -10.48 1.37
C ALA A 255 -12.89 -8.97 1.24
N PHE A 256 -11.84 -8.14 1.31
CA PHE A 256 -11.91 -6.69 1.06
C PHE A 256 -11.90 -6.33 -0.44
N ILE A 257 -11.21 -7.10 -1.27
CA ILE A 257 -11.03 -6.81 -2.70
C ILE A 257 -12.17 -7.40 -3.53
N GLU A 258 -12.51 -8.67 -3.32
CA GLU A 258 -13.52 -9.36 -4.13
C GLU A 258 -14.94 -9.02 -3.65
N PRO A 259 -15.95 -9.10 -4.53
CA PRO A 259 -17.35 -8.96 -4.13
C PRO A 259 -17.72 -9.94 -3.00
N PRO A 260 -18.52 -9.52 -1.99
CA PRO A 260 -18.89 -10.37 -0.85
C PRO A 260 -19.44 -11.75 -1.25
N ILE A 261 -20.20 -11.85 -2.35
CA ILE A 261 -20.73 -13.12 -2.85
C ILE A 261 -19.63 -14.13 -3.20
N ARG A 262 -18.50 -13.69 -3.77
CA ARG A 262 -17.36 -14.55 -4.09
C ARG A 262 -16.66 -15.01 -2.82
N THR A 263 -16.58 -14.14 -1.81
CA THR A 263 -16.05 -14.46 -0.50
C THR A 263 -16.88 -15.57 0.16
N MET A 264 -18.21 -15.43 0.18
CA MET A 264 -19.11 -16.44 0.75
C MET A 264 -19.11 -17.77 -0.04
N GLN A 265 -18.85 -17.73 -1.36
CA GLN A 265 -18.68 -18.94 -2.18
C GLN A 265 -17.37 -19.67 -1.88
N ARG A 266 -16.28 -18.92 -1.66
CA ARG A 266 -14.95 -19.45 -1.37
C ARG A 266 -14.83 -19.97 0.06
N TYR A 267 -15.29 -19.17 1.01
CA TYR A 267 -15.25 -19.46 2.44
C TYR A 267 -16.65 -19.84 2.91
N LYS A 268 -16.96 -21.13 2.78
CA LYS A 268 -18.29 -21.69 3.07
C LYS A 268 -18.60 -21.63 4.55
N ASP A 269 -19.90 -21.64 4.88
CA ASP A 269 -20.30 -21.54 6.29
C ASP A 269 -19.88 -22.72 7.17
N THR A 270 -19.69 -23.88 6.55
CA THR A 270 -19.20 -25.10 7.19
C THR A 270 -17.71 -25.06 7.51
N ASP A 271 -16.95 -24.11 6.96
CA ASP A 271 -15.52 -23.95 7.23
C ASP A 271 -15.32 -23.09 8.49
N ALA A 272 -15.04 -23.75 9.61
CA ALA A 272 -14.82 -23.10 10.91
C ALA A 272 -13.39 -22.58 11.13
N SER A 273 -12.52 -22.67 10.12
CA SER A 273 -11.15 -22.13 10.21
C SER A 273 -11.16 -20.63 10.54
N ILE A 274 -10.04 -20.16 11.11
CA ILE A 274 -9.87 -18.75 11.49
C ILE A 274 -10.01 -17.88 10.24
N GLU A 275 -9.29 -18.22 9.17
CA GLU A 275 -9.28 -17.50 7.91
C GLU A 275 -10.65 -17.45 7.22
N ALA A 276 -11.43 -18.55 7.28
CA ALA A 276 -12.76 -18.57 6.69
C ALA A 276 -13.77 -17.73 7.47
N ARG A 277 -13.75 -17.80 8.81
CA ARG A 277 -14.56 -16.92 9.66
C ARG A 277 -14.14 -15.45 9.47
N TYR A 278 -12.85 -15.19 9.33
CA TYR A 278 -12.33 -13.84 9.16
C TYR A 278 -12.76 -13.22 7.83
N ALA A 279 -12.65 -13.97 6.73
CA ALA A 279 -13.14 -13.54 5.42
C ALA A 279 -14.66 -13.31 5.41
N ARG A 280 -15.44 -14.20 6.06
CA ARG A 280 -16.89 -14.04 6.16
C ARG A 280 -17.27 -12.82 7.02
N ALA A 281 -16.57 -12.56 8.11
CA ALA A 281 -16.78 -11.35 8.91
C ALA A 281 -16.62 -10.10 8.06
N VAL A 282 -15.54 -10.00 7.28
CA VAL A 282 -15.31 -8.89 6.33
C VAL A 282 -16.40 -8.83 5.25
N ALA A 283 -16.85 -9.98 4.72
CA ALA A 283 -17.89 -10.01 3.70
C ALA A 283 -19.24 -9.49 4.22
N LEU A 284 -19.65 -9.91 5.42
CA LEU A 284 -20.88 -9.44 6.08
C LEU A 284 -20.78 -7.97 6.45
N TYR A 285 -19.61 -7.51 6.91
CA TYR A 285 -19.34 -6.11 7.19
C TYR A 285 -19.50 -5.21 5.95
N ARG A 286 -19.07 -5.69 4.79
CA ARG A 286 -19.23 -4.98 3.51
C ARG A 286 -20.64 -5.12 2.93
N GLN A 287 -21.50 -5.90 3.57
CA GLN A 287 -22.93 -5.94 3.34
C GLN A 287 -23.66 -5.16 4.46
N PRO A 288 -24.96 -4.89 4.33
CA PRO A 288 -25.76 -4.29 5.39
C PRO A 288 -26.01 -5.24 6.60
N ASP A 289 -25.12 -6.18 6.89
CA ASP A 289 -25.24 -7.16 7.99
C ASP A 289 -24.11 -7.01 9.01
N ILE A 290 -24.15 -5.88 9.71
CA ILE A 290 -23.18 -5.57 10.76
C ILE A 290 -23.27 -6.52 11.95
N GLU A 291 -24.46 -6.96 12.33
CA GLU A 291 -24.65 -7.86 13.49
C GLU A 291 -24.07 -9.25 13.21
N GLY A 292 -24.25 -9.79 11.99
CA GLY A 292 -23.59 -11.02 11.57
C GLY A 292 -22.06 -10.90 11.54
N ALA A 293 -21.54 -9.76 11.06
CA ALA A 293 -20.10 -9.47 11.07
C ALA A 293 -19.53 -9.43 12.49
N LEU A 294 -20.22 -8.72 13.40
CA LEU A 294 -19.84 -8.62 14.81
C LEU A 294 -19.88 -9.97 15.52
N GLY A 295 -20.88 -10.81 15.23
CA GLY A 295 -20.96 -12.17 15.78
C GLY A 295 -19.75 -13.04 15.38
N LEU A 296 -19.30 -12.94 14.12
CA LEU A 296 -18.12 -13.67 13.65
C LEU A 296 -16.82 -13.14 14.26
N ILE A 297 -16.61 -11.82 14.28
CA ILE A 297 -15.38 -11.24 14.83
C ILE A 297 -15.28 -11.42 16.35
N ASP A 298 -16.41 -11.38 17.07
CA ASP A 298 -16.44 -11.69 18.51
C ASP A 298 -16.14 -13.16 18.79
N GLY A 299 -16.52 -14.07 17.88
CA GLY A 299 -16.06 -15.45 17.92
C GLY A 299 -14.55 -15.58 17.78
N LEU A 300 -13.95 -14.85 16.84
CA LEU A 300 -12.50 -14.84 16.62
C LEU A 300 -11.74 -14.23 17.82
N ILE A 301 -12.26 -13.14 18.40
CA ILE A 301 -11.69 -12.52 19.60
C ILE A 301 -11.77 -13.46 20.81
N ARG A 302 -12.86 -14.22 20.98
CA ARG A 302 -12.96 -15.23 22.06
C ARG A 302 -11.92 -16.33 21.91
N ASP A 303 -11.65 -16.77 20.68
CA ASP A 303 -10.65 -17.81 20.41
C ASP A 303 -9.22 -17.28 20.54
N ARG A 304 -8.98 -16.01 20.18
CA ARG A 304 -7.68 -15.36 20.16
C ARG A 304 -7.76 -13.94 20.77
N PRO A 305 -7.88 -13.83 22.11
CA PRO A 305 -8.14 -12.54 22.77
C PRO A 305 -6.96 -11.56 22.72
N GLN A 306 -5.76 -12.07 22.48
CA GLN A 306 -4.52 -11.29 22.39
C GLN A 306 -4.16 -10.91 20.94
N ASP A 307 -5.07 -11.13 20.00
CA ASP A 307 -4.84 -10.76 18.60
C ASP A 307 -5.25 -9.31 18.33
N PRO A 308 -4.30 -8.38 18.08
CA PRO A 308 -4.64 -6.97 17.87
C PRO A 308 -5.51 -6.75 16.64
N TYR A 309 -5.41 -7.60 15.61
CA TYR A 309 -6.06 -7.38 14.31
C TYR A 309 -7.54 -7.75 14.32
N PHE A 310 -7.98 -8.64 15.22
CA PHE A 310 -9.41 -8.90 15.40
C PHE A 310 -10.10 -7.77 16.15
N HIS A 311 -9.43 -7.20 17.15
CA HIS A 311 -9.91 -6.00 17.85
C HIS A 311 -9.92 -4.78 16.92
N GLU A 312 -8.89 -4.62 16.07
CA GLU A 312 -8.83 -3.61 15.03
C GLU A 312 -10.00 -3.70 14.07
N LEU A 313 -10.23 -4.89 13.48
CA LEU A 313 -11.33 -5.07 12.53
C LEU A 313 -12.70 -4.84 13.20
N LYS A 314 -12.88 -5.26 14.46
CA LYS A 314 -14.11 -4.95 15.21
C LYS A 314 -14.30 -3.45 15.38
N GLY A 315 -13.24 -2.73 15.73
CA GLY A 315 -13.24 -1.27 15.82
C GLY A 315 -13.64 -0.64 14.48
N GLN A 316 -13.04 -1.09 13.38
CA GLN A 316 -13.34 -0.61 12.03
C GLN A 316 -14.80 -0.86 11.64
N MET A 317 -15.30 -2.07 11.88
CA MET A 317 -16.68 -2.45 11.61
C MET A 317 -17.68 -1.53 12.31
N LEU A 318 -17.44 -1.24 13.59
CA LEU A 318 -18.28 -0.34 14.39
C LEU A 318 -18.18 1.10 13.90
N PHE A 319 -16.95 1.60 13.70
CA PHE A 319 -16.69 2.97 13.29
C PHE A 319 -17.32 3.30 11.93
N GLU A 320 -17.06 2.49 10.90
CA GLU A 320 -17.59 2.73 9.55
C GLU A 320 -19.11 2.49 9.43
N ASN A 321 -19.74 1.88 10.44
CA ASN A 321 -21.21 1.76 10.55
C ASN A 321 -21.83 2.78 11.52
N GLY A 322 -21.13 3.88 11.83
CA GLY A 322 -21.66 4.99 12.63
C GLY A 322 -21.76 4.71 14.14
N ARG A 323 -21.14 3.62 14.62
CA ARG A 323 -21.06 3.23 16.04
C ARG A 323 -19.71 3.63 16.63
N GLY A 324 -19.27 4.86 16.36
CA GLY A 324 -17.93 5.37 16.72
C GLY A 324 -17.60 5.24 18.21
N GLY A 325 -18.57 5.52 19.11
CA GLY A 325 -18.37 5.35 20.55
C GLY A 325 -18.10 3.90 20.97
N GLU A 326 -18.74 2.92 20.34
CA GLU A 326 -18.50 1.49 20.60
C GLU A 326 -17.17 1.01 20.00
N ALA A 327 -16.70 1.66 18.93
CA ALA A 327 -15.43 1.35 18.28
C ALA A 327 -14.19 1.62 19.16
N ILE A 328 -14.31 2.54 20.13
CA ILE A 328 -13.19 2.99 20.97
C ILE A 328 -12.58 1.83 21.77
N ALA A 329 -13.39 1.01 22.43
CA ALA A 329 -12.88 -0.05 23.30
C ALA A 329 -12.10 -1.16 22.53
N PRO A 330 -12.61 -1.68 21.40
CA PRO A 330 -11.83 -2.57 20.53
C PRO A 330 -10.54 -1.91 20.02
N TYR A 331 -10.60 -0.68 19.50
CA TYR A 331 -9.41 0.01 19.02
C TYR A 331 -8.37 0.25 20.13
N ARG A 332 -8.81 0.60 21.34
CA ARG A 332 -7.90 0.78 22.49
C ARG A 332 -7.22 -0.53 22.85
N THR A 333 -7.97 -1.63 22.86
CA THR A 333 -7.40 -2.98 23.07
C THR A 333 -6.39 -3.33 21.97
N ALA A 334 -6.69 -3.04 20.71
CA ALA A 334 -5.77 -3.27 19.60
C ALA A 334 -4.47 -2.47 19.75
N VAL A 335 -4.55 -1.20 20.15
CA VAL A 335 -3.37 -0.34 20.43
C VAL A 335 -2.59 -0.83 21.64
N ASP A 336 -3.24 -1.31 22.70
CA ASP A 336 -2.57 -1.86 23.87
C ASP A 336 -1.79 -3.14 23.53
N LEU A 337 -2.33 -3.98 22.65
CA LEU A 337 -1.69 -5.20 22.16
C LEU A 337 -0.56 -4.94 21.16
N LEU A 338 -0.65 -3.87 20.36
CA LEU A 338 0.37 -3.49 19.38
C LEU A 338 0.65 -1.97 19.40
N PRO A 339 1.36 -1.48 20.43
CA PRO A 339 1.50 -0.04 20.69
C PRO A 339 2.33 0.72 19.65
N ASP A 340 3.16 0.05 18.87
CA ASP A 340 3.97 0.70 17.84
C ASP A 340 3.34 0.67 16.44
N SER A 341 2.06 0.27 16.32
CA SER A 341 1.33 0.43 15.06
C SER A 341 0.74 1.84 14.92
N ALA A 342 1.22 2.59 13.92
CA ALA A 342 0.66 3.90 13.58
C ALA A 342 -0.80 3.78 13.12
N LEU A 343 -1.12 2.78 12.28
CA LEU A 343 -2.46 2.57 11.74
C LEU A 343 -3.51 2.30 12.83
N LEU A 344 -3.18 1.47 13.83
CA LEU A 344 -4.10 1.23 14.96
C LEU A 344 -4.37 2.50 15.76
N ARG A 345 -3.32 3.31 15.98
CA ARG A 345 -3.44 4.60 16.67
C ARG A 345 -4.27 5.60 15.88
N ILE A 346 -4.16 5.59 14.55
CA ILE A 346 -4.97 6.42 13.67
C ILE A 346 -6.45 6.01 13.78
N GLY A 347 -6.77 4.71 13.70
CA GLY A 347 -8.14 4.21 13.87
C GLY A 347 -8.74 4.60 15.23
N LEU A 348 -8.00 4.42 16.32
CA LEU A 348 -8.41 4.88 17.65
C LEU A 348 -8.62 6.40 17.71
N GLY A 349 -7.69 7.17 17.14
CA GLY A 349 -7.78 8.63 17.09
C GLY A 349 -9.02 9.12 16.35
N GLN A 350 -9.38 8.49 15.23
CA GLN A 350 -10.61 8.79 14.50
C GLN A 350 -11.86 8.51 15.33
N ALA A 351 -11.95 7.34 15.96
CA ALA A 351 -13.07 6.98 16.83
C ALA A 351 -13.23 7.95 18.01
N LEU A 352 -12.13 8.38 18.62
CA LEU A 352 -12.14 9.37 19.70
C LEU A 352 -12.57 10.77 19.21
N ILE A 353 -12.15 11.20 18.00
CA ILE A 353 -12.53 12.49 17.42
C ILE A 353 -14.06 12.62 17.23
N GLU A 354 -14.74 11.54 16.87
CA GLU A 354 -16.18 11.52 16.61
C GLU A 354 -17.04 11.77 17.85
N THR A 355 -16.49 11.54 19.04
CA THR A 355 -17.21 11.74 20.31
C THR A 355 -17.43 13.20 20.66
N GLU A 356 -16.59 14.09 20.12
CA GLU A 356 -16.54 15.52 20.44
C GLU A 356 -16.36 15.85 21.94
N ASP A 357 -15.99 14.86 22.76
CA ASP A 357 -15.69 15.05 24.18
C ASP A 357 -14.27 15.62 24.37
N PRO A 358 -14.08 16.72 25.13
CA PRO A 358 -12.76 17.35 25.29
C PRO A 358 -11.67 16.44 25.84
N ALA A 359 -11.99 15.50 26.74
CA ALA A 359 -11.00 14.57 27.28
C ALA A 359 -10.59 13.52 26.23
N GLN A 360 -11.55 13.03 25.45
CA GLN A 360 -11.31 12.10 24.36
C GLN A 360 -10.57 12.75 23.19
N LEU A 361 -10.81 14.03 22.91
CA LEU A 361 -10.06 14.81 21.91
C LEU A 361 -8.58 14.97 22.30
N GLU A 362 -8.29 15.13 23.60
CA GLU A 362 -6.90 15.15 24.09
C GLU A 362 -6.24 13.77 23.96
N GLU A 363 -6.95 12.70 24.28
CA GLU A 363 -6.49 11.33 24.05
C GLU A 363 -6.21 11.08 22.55
N ALA A 364 -7.13 11.48 21.66
CA ALA A 364 -6.97 11.37 20.22
C ALA A 364 -5.69 12.04 19.73
N ALA A 365 -5.45 13.29 20.16
CA ALA A 365 -4.25 14.03 19.81
C ALA A 365 -2.96 13.34 20.28
N ASN A 366 -2.97 12.68 21.44
CA ASN A 366 -1.82 11.92 21.93
C ASN A 366 -1.53 10.68 21.07
N HIS A 367 -2.55 9.90 20.71
CA HIS A 367 -2.38 8.73 19.84
C HIS A 367 -1.94 9.12 18.44
N LEU A 368 -2.58 10.12 17.83
CA LEU A 368 -2.23 10.65 16.52
C LEU A 368 -0.84 11.30 16.50
N GLY A 369 -0.47 12.01 17.58
CA GLY A 369 0.87 12.54 17.78
C GLY A 369 1.94 11.45 17.81
N ARG A 370 1.65 10.28 18.39
CA ARG A 370 2.55 9.12 18.32
C ARG A 370 2.54 8.49 16.93
N ALA A 371 1.40 8.42 16.25
CA ALA A 371 1.29 7.90 14.89
C ALA A 371 2.17 8.70 13.90
N VAL A 372 2.11 10.03 13.92
CA VAL A 372 2.97 10.87 13.04
C VAL A 372 4.45 10.84 13.41
N ARG A 373 4.82 10.38 14.60
CA ARG A 373 6.23 10.13 14.95
C ARG A 373 6.72 8.78 14.43
N LEU A 374 5.84 7.77 14.40
CA LEU A 374 6.13 6.46 13.84
C LEU A 374 6.17 6.52 12.31
N GLU A 375 5.24 7.27 11.71
CA GLU A 375 5.11 7.45 10.26
C GLU A 375 4.97 8.94 9.92
N PRO A 376 6.07 9.72 9.90
CA PRO A 376 6.04 11.16 9.64
C PRO A 376 5.55 11.54 8.24
N GLU A 377 5.60 10.60 7.29
CA GLU A 377 5.15 10.77 5.92
C GLU A 377 3.65 10.44 5.74
N ASP A 378 2.96 9.98 6.79
CA ASP A 378 1.52 9.71 6.73
C ASP A 378 0.71 11.02 6.78
N ARG A 379 0.39 11.50 5.58
CA ARG A 379 -0.42 12.69 5.38
C ARG A 379 -1.80 12.59 6.04
N PHE A 380 -2.42 11.42 6.05
CA PHE A 380 -3.74 11.24 6.65
C PHE A 380 -3.66 11.41 8.18
N ALA A 381 -2.65 10.83 8.82
CA ALA A 381 -2.40 10.98 10.25
C ALA A 381 -2.22 12.44 10.67
N TRP A 382 -1.43 13.23 9.91
CA TRP A 382 -1.29 14.67 10.15
C TRP A 382 -2.62 15.43 10.03
N HIS A 383 -3.46 15.05 9.06
CA HIS A 383 -4.77 15.66 8.92
C HIS A 383 -5.68 15.36 10.11
N GLN A 384 -5.74 14.10 10.56
CA GLN A 384 -6.50 13.71 11.74
C GLN A 384 -6.00 14.43 13.00
N LEU A 385 -4.68 14.56 13.16
CA LEU A 385 -4.07 15.29 14.29
C LEU A 385 -4.48 16.77 14.30
N ALA A 386 -4.54 17.40 13.12
CA ALA A 386 -5.04 18.76 12.99
C ALA A 386 -6.52 18.88 13.39
N ILE A 387 -7.36 17.90 13.02
CA ILE A 387 -8.78 17.86 13.42
C ILE A 387 -8.90 17.73 14.95
N ALA A 388 -8.16 16.80 15.56
CA ALA A 388 -8.18 16.61 17.01
C ALA A 388 -7.80 17.89 17.77
N TRP A 389 -6.68 18.53 17.40
CA TRP A 389 -6.26 19.80 18.01
C TRP A 389 -7.22 20.96 17.73
N GLY A 390 -7.76 21.04 16.52
CA GLY A 390 -8.70 22.10 16.15
C GLY A 390 -9.99 22.02 16.96
N ARG A 391 -10.57 20.82 17.08
CA ARG A 391 -11.76 20.56 17.92
C ARG A 391 -11.48 20.77 19.40
N ASN A 392 -10.25 20.52 19.85
CA ASN A 392 -9.83 20.79 21.24
C ASN A 392 -9.36 22.25 21.47
N GLY A 393 -9.65 23.18 20.55
CA GLY A 393 -9.32 24.61 20.70
C GLY A 393 -7.82 24.95 20.61
N LYS A 394 -6.95 24.01 20.26
CA LYS A 394 -5.50 24.17 20.15
C LYS A 394 -5.09 24.65 18.75
N GLU A 395 -5.57 25.83 18.34
CA GLU A 395 -5.45 26.33 16.96
C GLU A 395 -4.02 26.44 16.43
N GLY A 396 -3.05 26.83 17.28
CA GLY A 396 -1.65 26.92 16.91
C GLY A 396 -1.05 25.56 16.52
N LEU A 397 -1.34 24.53 17.33
CA LEU A 397 -0.91 23.15 17.06
C LEU A 397 -1.66 22.56 15.86
N ALA A 398 -2.96 22.82 15.72
CA ALA A 398 -3.72 22.43 14.53
C ALA A 398 -3.12 23.03 13.26
N SER A 399 -2.71 24.30 13.31
CA SER A 399 -2.03 24.96 12.19
C SER A 399 -0.66 24.35 11.90
N TYR A 400 0.08 23.91 12.91
CA TYR A 400 1.33 23.17 12.72
C TYR A 400 1.09 21.84 12.00
N ALA A 401 0.14 21.03 12.45
CA ALA A 401 -0.21 19.77 11.78
C ALA A 401 -0.69 19.98 10.33
N LEU A 402 -1.46 21.05 10.06
CA LEU A 402 -1.86 21.41 8.70
C LEU A 402 -0.65 21.81 7.83
N ALA A 403 0.35 22.50 8.39
CA ALA A 403 1.56 22.85 7.67
C ALA A 403 2.29 21.59 7.15
N GLU A 404 2.45 20.57 7.99
CA GLU A 404 3.01 19.27 7.60
C GLU A 404 2.13 18.54 6.57
N TYR A 405 0.81 18.49 6.79
CA TYR A 405 -0.15 17.90 5.85
C TYR A 405 -0.07 18.50 4.43
N PHE A 406 0.06 19.83 4.33
CA PHE A 406 0.20 20.52 3.05
C PHE A 406 1.59 20.37 2.46
N LEU A 407 2.64 20.34 3.30
CA LEU A 407 4.00 20.06 2.87
C LEU A 407 4.10 18.69 2.19
N LEU A 408 3.59 17.64 2.85
CA LEU A 408 3.56 16.26 2.31
C LEU A 408 2.71 16.16 1.03
N GLY A 409 1.72 17.04 0.88
CA GLY A 409 0.92 17.14 -0.34
C GLY A 409 1.57 17.96 -1.46
N GLY A 410 2.79 18.49 -1.28
CA GLY A 410 3.47 19.37 -2.24
C GLY A 410 2.85 20.78 -2.35
N LYS A 411 1.89 21.12 -1.49
CA LYS A 411 1.17 22.39 -1.47
C LYS A 411 1.92 23.42 -0.63
N LEU A 412 3.08 23.82 -1.14
CA LEU A 412 4.03 24.68 -0.41
C LEU A 412 3.48 26.06 -0.01
N PRO A 413 2.65 26.75 -0.84
CA PRO A 413 2.04 28.02 -0.41
C PRO A 413 1.13 27.85 0.81
N GLU A 414 0.28 26.82 0.81
CA GLU A 414 -0.61 26.49 1.91
C GLU A 414 0.18 26.04 3.14
N ALA A 415 1.22 25.22 2.95
CA ALA A 415 2.13 24.81 4.02
C ALA A 415 2.77 26.02 4.71
N ASN A 416 3.27 26.99 3.93
CA ASN A 416 3.84 28.23 4.44
C ASN A 416 2.81 29.13 5.14
N PHE A 417 1.59 29.23 4.61
CA PHE A 417 0.50 29.96 5.26
C PHE A 417 0.22 29.40 6.66
N HIS A 418 0.01 28.08 6.75
CA HIS A 418 -0.25 27.40 8.02
C HIS A 418 0.95 27.46 8.97
N ALA A 419 2.18 27.40 8.44
CA ALA A 419 3.39 27.54 9.26
C ALA A 419 3.52 28.93 9.88
N ASN A 420 3.15 29.99 9.15
CA ASN A 420 3.10 31.35 9.69
C ASN A 420 2.01 31.50 10.76
N LYS A 421 0.81 30.95 10.53
CA LYS A 421 -0.26 30.96 11.52
C LYS A 421 0.14 30.21 12.81
N ALA A 422 0.79 29.05 12.67
CA ALA A 422 1.30 28.28 13.81
C ALA A 422 2.36 29.06 14.60
N GLU A 423 3.34 29.69 13.93
CA GLU A 423 4.38 30.49 14.60
C GLU A 423 3.81 31.68 15.34
N GLN A 424 2.81 32.38 14.77
CA GLN A 424 2.15 33.50 15.43
C GLN A 424 1.48 33.10 16.75
N SER A 425 0.92 31.89 16.81
CA SER A 425 0.21 31.37 17.99
C SER A 425 1.14 30.70 19.01
N LEU A 426 2.15 29.94 18.55
CA LEU A 426 3.02 29.12 19.40
C LEU A 426 4.32 29.85 19.81
N GLY A 427 4.67 30.94 19.13
CA GLY A 427 5.91 31.69 19.35
C GLY A 427 7.13 31.10 18.65
N LYS A 428 8.30 31.68 18.93
CA LYS A 428 9.56 31.43 18.22
C LYS A 428 10.57 30.60 19.03
N GLN A 429 10.11 29.49 19.62
CA GLN A 429 10.93 28.66 20.49
C GLN A 429 10.57 27.17 20.39
N GLY A 430 11.54 26.31 20.70
CA GLY A 430 11.37 24.86 20.76
C GLY A 430 11.41 24.16 19.40
N ALA A 431 11.24 22.83 19.42
CA ALA A 431 11.37 21.97 18.25
C ALA A 431 10.34 22.26 17.15
N ILE A 432 9.10 22.60 17.53
CA ILE A 432 8.06 22.96 16.56
C ILE A 432 8.48 24.21 15.78
N TRP A 433 9.00 25.24 16.45
CA TRP A 433 9.42 26.45 15.75
C TRP A 433 10.54 26.20 14.74
N LEU A 434 11.54 25.38 15.09
CA LEU A 434 12.59 24.97 14.15
C LEU A 434 12.00 24.28 12.93
N ARG A 435 11.09 23.32 13.16
CA ARG A 435 10.41 22.62 12.08
C ARG A 435 9.58 23.57 11.20
N LEU A 436 8.89 24.55 11.80
CA LEU A 436 8.18 25.58 11.05
C LEU A 436 9.13 26.40 10.16
N GLN A 437 10.37 26.67 10.58
CA GLN A 437 11.35 27.34 9.72
C GLN A 437 11.73 26.47 8.52
N ASP A 438 11.97 25.17 8.72
CA ASP A 438 12.28 24.25 7.62
C ASP A 438 11.18 24.26 6.55
N ILE A 439 9.91 24.26 6.98
CA ILE A 439 8.74 24.32 6.08
C ILE A 439 8.74 25.63 5.28
N LYS A 440 8.93 26.77 5.97
CA LYS A 440 8.95 28.11 5.34
C LYS A 440 10.12 28.23 4.36
N GLU A 441 11.29 27.71 4.73
CA GLU A 441 12.47 27.72 3.88
C GLU A 441 12.22 26.91 2.60
N ARG A 442 11.75 25.67 2.71
CA ARG A 442 11.43 24.81 1.56
C ARG A 442 10.41 25.47 0.62
N ALA A 443 9.40 26.14 1.17
CA ALA A 443 8.42 26.88 0.37
C ALA A 443 9.03 28.07 -0.37
N SER A 444 9.97 28.79 0.24
CA SER A 444 10.63 29.96 -0.37
C SER A 444 11.59 29.57 -1.51
N GLN A 445 12.33 28.47 -1.36
CA GLN A 445 13.29 27.99 -2.37
C GLN A 445 12.59 27.63 -3.69
N VAL A 446 11.43 26.97 -3.62
CA VAL A 446 10.65 26.61 -4.82
C VAL A 446 10.08 27.83 -5.53
N LYS A 447 9.64 28.84 -4.78
CA LYS A 447 9.21 30.11 -5.36
C LYS A 447 10.35 30.78 -6.13
N ALA A 448 11.54 30.87 -5.53
CA ALA A 448 12.72 31.44 -6.17
C ALA A 448 13.23 30.65 -7.40
N ALA A 449 12.96 29.34 -7.47
CA ALA A 449 13.26 28.52 -8.64
C ALA A 449 12.26 28.74 -9.79
N LYS A 450 10.95 28.85 -9.48
CA LYS A 450 9.91 29.18 -10.48
C LYS A 450 10.13 30.57 -11.09
N ASP A 451 10.46 31.56 -10.28
CA ASP A 451 10.70 32.93 -10.74
C ASP A 451 11.95 33.04 -11.64
N ARG A 452 12.92 32.13 -11.48
CA ARG A 452 14.11 32.03 -12.34
C ARG A 452 13.84 31.32 -13.66
N ASN A 453 12.99 30.29 -13.67
CA ASN A 453 12.64 29.55 -14.89
C ASN A 453 11.57 30.24 -15.75
N GLY A 454 10.73 31.12 -15.18
CA GLY A 454 9.74 31.92 -15.92
C GLY A 454 10.30 33.16 -16.61
N ARG A 455 11.63 33.34 -16.64
CA ARG A 455 12.33 34.50 -17.19
C ARG A 455 12.99 34.26 -18.56
N TRP A 456 12.67 33.17 -19.25
CA TRP A 456 13.17 32.84 -20.59
C TRP A 456 12.03 32.66 -21.59
#